data_AF-A0A7V3FIK4-F1
#
_entry.id   AF-A0A7V3FIK4-F1
#
_cell.length_a   1.000
_cell.length_b   1.000
_cell.length_c   1.000
_cell.angle_alpha   90.00
_cell.angle_beta   90.00
_cell.angle_gamma   90.00
#
_symmetry.space_group_name_H-M   'P 1'
#
loop_
_entity.id
_entity.type
_entity.pdbx_description
1 polymer ?
#
loop_
_entity_poly.entity_id
_entity_poly.type
_entity_poly.pdbx_seq_one_letter_code
_entity_poly.pdbx_strand_id
1 'polypeptide(L)' 'MLCTEVMRQLSEYLDGELDAALVQELERHLSDCQDCRVVVDTTRKTIEIYCNTEPAPLPPEIRTRLHEALARRLAKGR' A
#
# COMPACT_ATOMS: atom_id res chain seq x y z
N MET A 1 10.20 6.05 -19.44
CA MET A 1 8.90 6.67 -19.08
C MET A 1 9.06 8.15 -18.74
N LEU A 2 8.00 8.94 -18.93
CA LEU A 2 7.90 10.34 -18.51
C LEU A 2 7.46 10.42 -17.04
N CYS A 3 7.69 11.57 -16.41
CA CYS A 3 7.26 11.82 -15.03
C CYS A 3 5.74 11.61 -14.84
N THR A 4 4.94 11.91 -15.86
CA THR A 4 3.48 11.69 -15.85
C THR A 4 3.09 10.23 -15.71
N GLU A 5 3.83 9.32 -16.34
CA GLU A 5 3.59 7.89 -16.18
C GLU A 5 4.01 7.38 -14.80
N VAL A 6 5.10 7.93 -14.23
CA VAL A 6 5.50 7.61 -12.85
C VAL A 6 4.38 7.98 -11.88
N MET A 7 3.81 9.18 -12.03
CA MET A 7 2.69 9.62 -11.20
C MET A 7 1.45 8.73 -11.34
N ARG A 8 1.18 8.22 -12.56
CA ARG A 8 0.06 7.29 -12.80
C ARG A 8 0.29 5.93 -12.14
N GLN A 9 1.53 5.47 -12.08
CA GLN A 9 1.91 4.16 -11.54
C GLN A 9 2.33 4.20 -10.06
N LEU A 10 2.35 5.39 -9.45
CA LEU A 10 2.92 5.60 -8.12
C LEU A 10 2.27 4.73 -7.04
N SER A 11 0.94 4.59 -7.03
CA SER A 11 0.25 3.77 -6.02
C SER A 11 0.64 2.30 -6.16
N GLU A 12 0.43 1.71 -7.33
CA GLU A 12 0.78 0.30 -7.62
C GLU A 12 2.26 0.01 -7.33
N TYR A 13 3.15 0.97 -7.62
CA TYR A 13 4.57 0.86 -7.30
C TYR A 13 4.84 0.83 -5.79
N LEU A 14 4.20 1.72 -5.01
CA LEU A 14 4.36 1.78 -3.55
C LEU A 14 3.70 0.59 -2.84
N ASP A 15 2.59 0.08 -3.39
CA ASP A 15 1.86 -1.08 -2.89
C ASP A 15 2.55 -2.42 -3.26
N GLY A 16 3.54 -2.38 -4.17
CA GLY A 16 4.26 -3.57 -4.63
C GLY A 16 3.47 -4.43 -5.63
N GLU A 17 2.46 -3.85 -6.27
CA GLU A 17 1.54 -4.53 -7.20
C GLU A 17 1.89 -4.27 -8.68
N LEU A 18 2.89 -3.41 -8.94
CA LEU A 18 3.33 -3.07 -10.28
C LEU A 18 4.13 -4.23 -10.93
N ASP A 19 3.90 -4.46 -12.23
CA ASP A 19 4.61 -5.49 -13.00
C ASP A 19 6.14 -5.29 -12.97
N ALA A 20 6.90 -6.39 -12.87
CA ALA A 20 8.35 -6.34 -12.73
C ALA A 20 9.07 -5.56 -13.85
N ALA A 21 8.56 -5.59 -15.08
CA ALA A 21 9.12 -4.83 -16.19
C ALA A 21 8.93 -3.31 -16.00
N LEU A 22 7.78 -2.91 -15.47
CA LEU A 22 7.46 -1.51 -15.18
C LEU A 22 8.20 -1.01 -13.95
N VAL A 23 8.39 -1.85 -12.94
CA VAL A 23 9.25 -1.53 -11.79
C VAL A 23 10.66 -1.16 -12.25
N GLN A 24 11.29 -1.97 -13.12
CA GLN A 24 12.63 -1.67 -13.65
C GLN A 24 12.67 -0.36 -14.46
N GLU A 25 11.63 -0.09 -15.25
CA GLU A 25 11.56 1.17 -16.00
C GLU A 25 11.42 2.38 -15.08
N LEU A 26 10.60 2.25 -14.03
CA LEU A 26 10.37 3.28 -13.03
C LEU A 26 11.62 3.53 -12.20
N GLU A 27 12.29 2.48 -11.71
CA GLU A 27 13.56 2.59 -10.98
C GLU A 27 14.64 3.31 -11.79
N ARG A 28 14.74 3.00 -13.09
CA ARG A 28 15.63 3.72 -14.02
C ARG A 28 15.25 5.18 -14.18
N HIS A 29 13.95 5.52 -14.22
CA HIS A 29 13.55 6.92 -14.21
C HIS A 29 13.92 7.60 -12.89
N LEU A 30 13.70 6.93 -11.76
CA LEU A 30 14.03 7.48 -10.44
C LEU A 30 15.53 7.68 -10.27
N SER A 31 16.41 6.87 -10.90
CA SER A 31 17.86 7.08 -10.83
C SER A 31 18.31 8.39 -11.47
N ASP A 32 17.54 8.89 -12.45
CA ASP A 32 17.94 10.02 -13.30
C ASP A 32 17.09 11.29 -13.03
N CYS A 33 15.91 11.16 -12.41
CA CYS A 33 15.02 12.27 -12.10
C CYS A 33 14.93 12.55 -10.60
N GLN A 34 15.42 13.71 -10.16
CA GLN A 34 15.35 14.13 -8.76
C GLN A 34 13.90 14.44 -8.33
N ASP A 35 13.11 15.09 -9.17
CA ASP A 35 11.74 15.51 -8.82
C ASP A 35 10.84 14.31 -8.51
N CYS A 36 10.86 13.30 -9.37
CA CYS A 36 10.09 12.07 -9.15
C CYS A 36 10.58 11.31 -7.91
N ARG A 37 11.90 11.31 -7.64
CA ARG A 37 12.44 10.68 -6.43
C ARG A 37 11.92 11.34 -5.17
N VAL A 38 11.92 12.67 -5.12
CA VAL A 38 11.36 13.43 -4.00
C VAL A 38 9.88 13.09 -3.79
N VAL A 39 9.08 13.01 -4.86
CA VAL A 39 7.66 12.66 -4.76
C VAL A 39 7.45 11.24 -4.25
N VAL A 40 8.19 10.26 -4.78
CA VAL A 40 8.11 8.86 -4.34
C VAL A 40 8.50 8.72 -2.88
N ASP A 41 9.63 9.30 -2.49
CA ASP A 41 10.17 9.20 -1.13
C ASP A 41 9.26 9.88 -0.10
N THR A 42 8.75 11.07 -0.43
CA THR A 42 7.83 11.78 0.46
C THR A 42 6.51 11.03 0.62
N THR A 43 5.98 10.47 -0.48
CA THR A 43 4.74 9.67 -0.43
C THR A 43 4.93 8.40 0.40
N ARG A 44 6.05 7.68 0.21
CA ARG A 44 6.42 6.51 1.03
C ARG A 44 6.48 6.88 2.51
N LYS A 45 7.15 7.98 2.84
CA LYS A 45 7.27 8.45 4.22
C LYS A 45 5.91 8.85 4.82
N THR A 46 5.02 9.44 4.02
CA THR A 46 3.65 9.71 4.45
C THR A 46 2.92 8.41 4.80
N ILE A 47 3.02 7.38 3.96
CA ILE A 47 2.44 6.05 4.24
C ILE A 47 3.02 5.48 5.54
N GLU A 48 4.34 5.48 5.70
CA GLU A 48 5.00 4.98 6.91
C GLU A 48 4.52 5.71 8.18
N ILE A 49 4.40 7.04 8.13
CA ILE A 49 3.94 7.83 9.28
C ILE A 49 2.48 7.48 9.63
N TYR A 50 1.59 7.40 8.64
CA TYR A 50 0.18 7.10 8.90
C TYR A 50 -0.02 5.65 9.33
N CYS A 51 0.65 4.70 8.70
CA CYS A 51 0.47 3.26 8.95
C CYS A 51 1.23 2.75 10.19
N ASN A 52 2.26 3.45 10.67
CA ASN A 52 2.92 3.13 11.94
C ASN A 52 2.22 3.75 13.17
N THR A 53 1.09 4.43 12.99
CA THR A 53 0.29 4.86 14.14
C THR A 53 -0.40 3.66 14.78
N GLU A 54 -0.52 3.71 16.11
CA GLU A 54 -1.22 2.67 16.86
C GLU A 54 -2.66 2.58 16.33
N PRO A 55 -3.11 1.40 15.81
CA PRO A 55 -4.43 1.28 15.24
C PRO A 55 -5.47 1.70 16.26
N ALA A 56 -6.47 2.48 15.83
CA ALA A 56 -7.59 2.81 16.69
C ALA A 56 -8.20 1.51 17.26
N PRO A 57 -8.49 1.46 18.57
CA PRO A 57 -9.00 0.25 19.18
C PRO A 57 -10.31 -0.15 18.50
N LEU A 58 -10.37 -1.38 18.00
CA LEU A 58 -11.57 -1.90 17.37
C LEU A 58 -12.74 -1.88 18.38
N PRO A 59 -13.89 -1.25 18.06
CA PRO A 59 -15.03 -1.22 18.97
C PRO A 59 -15.44 -2.63 19.41
N PRO A 60 -15.76 -2.85 20.70
CA PRO A 60 -16.07 -4.18 21.22
C PRO A 60 -17.18 -4.90 20.45
N GLU A 61 -18.21 -4.15 20.04
CA GLU A 61 -19.33 -4.67 19.25
C GLU A 61 -18.90 -5.22 17.88
N ILE A 62 -17.96 -4.56 17.21
CA ILE A 62 -17.43 -5.00 15.92
C ILE A 62 -16.55 -6.23 16.11
N ARG A 63 -15.71 -6.24 17.15
CA ARG A 63 -14.88 -7.40 17.52
C ARG A 63 -15.73 -8.64 17.75
N THR A 64 -16.79 -8.53 18.54
CA THR A 64 -17.71 -9.64 18.83
C THR A 64 -18.38 -10.14 17.55
N ARG A 65 -18.96 -9.25 16.75
CA ARG A 65 -19.63 -9.61 15.49
C ARG A 65 -18.66 -10.28 14.51
N LEU A 66 -17.42 -9.82 14.43
CA LEU A 66 -16.37 -10.42 13.61
C LEU A 66 -16.04 -11.84 14.08
N HIS A 67 -15.78 -12.02 15.38
CA HIS A 67 -15.47 -13.33 15.95
C HIS A 67 -16.60 -14.34 15.73
N GLU A 68 -17.85 -13.94 15.94
CA GLU A 68 -19.00 -14.79 15.67
C GLU A 68 -19.13 -15.16 14.18
N ALA A 69 -18.90 -14.20 13.27
CA ALA A 69 -18.95 -14.46 11.84
C ALA A 69 -17.86 -15.44 11.39
N LEU A 70 -16.64 -15.30 11.93
CA LEU A 70 -15.54 -16.22 11.70
C LEU A 70 -15.85 -17.61 12.26
N ALA A 71 -16.35 -17.71 13.49
CA ALA A 71 -16.74 -18.98 14.10
C ALA A 71 -17.82 -19.71 13.28
N ARG A 72 -18.85 -19.00 12.82
CA ARG A 72 -19.89 -19.56 11.94
C ARG A 72 -19.35 -20.09 10.62
N ARG A 73 -18.38 -19.38 10.01
CA ARG A 73 -17.76 -19.81 8.74
C ARG A 73 -16.87 -21.04 8.95
N LEU A 74 -16.03 -21.04 9.97
CA LEU A 74 -15.15 -22.17 10.29
C LEU A 74 -15.93 -23.43 10.68
N ALA A 75 -17.05 -23.28 11.39
CA ALA A 75 -17.91 -24.41 11.74
C ALA A 75 -18.66 -25.02 10.54
N LYS A 76 -18.91 -24.25 9.47
CA LYS A 76 -19.55 -24.74 8.23
C LYS A 76 -18.59 -25.38 7.23
N GLY A 77 -17.27 -25.19 7.40
CA GLY A 77 -16.23 -25.71 6.51
C GLY A 77 -15.59 -27.02 6.98
N ARG A 78 -16.16 -27.68 7.99
CA ARG A 78 -15.73 -28.97 8.56
C ARG A 78 -16.85 -29.98 8.40
#